data_AF-L7JY69-F1
#
_entry.id   AF-L7JY69-F1
#
_cell.length_a   1.000
_cell.length_b   1.000
_cell.length_c   1.000
_cell.angle_alpha   90.00
_cell.angle_beta   90.00
_cell.angle_gamma   90.00
#
_symmetry.space_group_name_H-M   'P 1'
#
loop_
_entity.id
_entity.type
_entity.pdbx_description
1 polymer ?
#
loop_
_entity_poly.entity_id
_entity_poly.type
_entity_poly.pdbx_seq_one_letter_code
_entity_poly.pdbx_strand_id
1 'polypeptide(L)'
;MAVPEIISFLSQKVDLSQLHSDPLFSIALLKILGNPTKELLFCLLTTNLNIKNLNTNDDKQNKEIITNLRILYLLKLIQKNNGFILLDNNFRSGFVASMKLVRVNNYFEAVSCTNTADTVSFDNILRMLVNDRNAKVNEVVLDVLQYAKLVNIIKEITHSGFEFLLKSRKEQMWFLILNGILMLGKNYVDWLTMIVFEMGMYERHCWLKINESKIFGTARKHNKNTNIDPVSDKEAHSVLVRLLKYLSYLGIIQYSNDMVKPTAEYFLLFSSAAIQDSFLIVETNYKLYAYTTSSHELSIIKLFSQIVRELPNLVTAHITEESVNAAFLKGITGQQIVDYLTEKSKSELPPVVLEQILIWERQRDRMKCIDAVIYSHFMTYNEYEITYRYCREKGALIDHDEFRRLLVVRLECHNEVKNFIKNNIK
;
A
#
# COMPACT_ATOMS: atom_id res chain seq x y z
N MET A 1 1.94 14.60 -3.33
CA MET A 1 2.32 14.03 -2.00
C MET A 1 3.35 12.93 -2.22
N ALA A 2 4.27 12.74 -1.26
CA ALA A 2 5.13 11.56 -1.27
C ALA A 2 4.26 10.32 -1.05
N VAL A 3 4.56 9.22 -1.75
CA VAL A 3 3.79 7.97 -1.63
C VAL A 3 4.09 7.35 -0.27
N PRO A 4 3.12 7.28 0.67
CA PRO A 4 3.37 6.79 2.03
C PRO A 4 3.93 5.37 2.05
N GLU A 5 3.54 4.56 1.07
CA GLU A 5 3.94 3.16 0.93
C GLU A 5 5.43 2.98 0.58
N ILE A 6 6.01 3.90 -0.20
CA ILE A 6 7.46 3.86 -0.48
C ILE A 6 8.24 4.25 0.77
N ILE A 7 7.76 5.27 1.50
CA ILE A 7 8.41 5.75 2.72
C ILE A 7 8.37 4.68 3.81
N SER A 8 7.23 4.00 3.99
CA SER A 8 7.10 2.90 4.94
C SER A 8 8.01 1.72 4.55
N PHE A 9 8.04 1.36 3.27
CA PHE A 9 8.91 0.31 2.74
C PHE A 9 10.39 0.59 3.00
N LEU A 10 10.87 1.78 2.61
CA LEU A 10 12.25 2.20 2.81
C LEU A 10 12.63 2.25 4.30
N SER A 11 11.70 2.62 5.18
CA SER A 11 11.95 2.68 6.63
C SER A 11 12.07 1.32 7.32
N GLN A 12 11.33 0.31 6.85
CA GLN A 12 11.15 -0.97 7.56
C GLN A 12 12.01 -2.11 7.04
N LYS A 13 12.30 -2.14 5.74
CA LYS A 13 12.77 -3.37 5.06
C LYS A 13 14.09 -3.22 4.30
N VAL A 14 14.75 -2.08 4.44
CA VAL A 14 15.91 -1.69 3.63
C VAL A 14 17.02 -1.16 4.53
N ASP A 15 18.26 -1.59 4.28
CA ASP A 15 19.44 -1.09 5.02
C ASP A 15 19.86 0.29 4.48
N LEU A 16 19.18 1.32 5.02
CA LEU A 16 19.32 2.72 4.64
C LEU A 16 20.76 3.27 4.72
N SER A 17 21.63 2.72 5.57
CA SER A 17 22.98 3.24 5.80
C SER A 17 23.88 3.16 4.56
N GLN A 18 23.72 2.11 3.74
CA GLN A 18 24.47 1.93 2.51
C GLN A 18 23.86 2.76 1.37
N LEU A 19 22.53 2.76 1.25
CA LEU A 19 21.82 3.51 0.22
C LEU A 19 21.98 5.03 0.38
N HIS A 20 22.08 5.53 1.62
CA HIS A 20 22.33 6.95 1.88
C HIS A 20 23.67 7.43 1.33
N SER A 21 24.66 6.54 1.21
CA SER A 21 25.96 6.89 0.64
C SER A 21 25.96 7.00 -0.89
N ASP A 22 24.96 6.40 -1.55
CA ASP A 22 24.88 6.36 -3.01
C ASP A 22 24.23 7.62 -3.60
N PRO A 23 24.92 8.34 -4.51
CA PRO A 23 24.40 9.56 -5.12
C PRO A 23 23.10 9.37 -5.91
N LEU A 24 22.91 8.18 -6.49
CA LEU A 24 21.70 7.83 -7.26
C LEU A 24 20.45 7.79 -6.39
N PHE A 25 20.58 7.26 -5.17
CA PHE A 25 19.49 7.20 -4.21
C PHE A 25 19.05 8.60 -3.80
N SER A 26 19.99 9.52 -3.57
CA SER A 26 19.69 10.92 -3.22
C SER A 26 18.84 11.62 -4.29
N ILE A 27 19.16 11.41 -5.58
CA ILE A 27 18.39 12.00 -6.69
C ILE A 27 17.01 11.34 -6.81
N ALA A 28 16.94 10.01 -6.63
CA ALA A 28 15.68 9.27 -6.70
C ALA A 28 14.72 9.69 -5.58
N LEU A 29 15.26 9.84 -4.38
CA LEU A 29 14.55 10.33 -3.22
C LEU A 29 14.02 11.75 -3.45
N LEU A 30 14.80 12.64 -4.07
CA LEU A 30 14.29 13.95 -4.50
C LEU A 30 13.10 13.81 -5.44
N LYS A 31 13.10 12.90 -6.42
CA LYS A 31 11.94 12.74 -7.32
C LYS A 31 10.66 12.27 -6.61
N ILE A 32 10.79 11.49 -5.54
CA ILE A 32 9.66 10.92 -4.78
C ILE A 32 9.11 11.91 -3.76
N LEU A 33 9.98 12.70 -3.12
CA LEU A 33 9.58 13.64 -2.08
C LEU A 33 8.66 14.74 -2.62
N GLY A 34 7.70 15.16 -1.78
CA GLY A 34 6.86 16.30 -2.06
C GLY A 34 7.67 17.60 -2.10
N ASN A 35 7.18 18.60 -2.84
CA ASN A 35 7.78 19.94 -2.89
C ASN A 35 8.09 20.55 -1.50
N PRO A 36 7.17 20.53 -0.51
CA PRO A 36 7.49 21.08 0.81
C PRO A 36 8.57 20.29 1.56
N THR A 37 8.63 18.97 1.36
CA THR A 37 9.68 18.12 1.95
C THR A 37 11.05 18.38 1.29
N LYS A 38 11.07 18.65 -0.03
CA LYS A 38 12.29 19.03 -0.75
C LYS A 38 12.84 20.36 -0.25
N GLU A 39 11.98 21.36 -0.12
CA GLU A 39 12.37 22.69 0.40
C GLU A 39 13.01 22.55 1.78
N LEU A 40 12.37 21.79 2.68
CA LEU A 40 12.89 21.55 4.01
C LEU A 40 14.22 20.78 3.99
N LEU A 41 14.39 19.81 3.08
CA LEU A 41 15.66 19.12 2.88
C LEU A 41 16.77 20.07 2.40
N PHE A 42 16.47 20.96 1.46
CA PHE A 42 17.42 21.99 0.99
C PHE A 42 17.77 23.00 2.08
N CYS A 43 16.81 23.38 2.92
CA CYS A 43 17.07 24.21 4.10
C CYS A 43 17.98 23.50 5.10
N LEU A 44 17.79 22.20 5.35
CA LEU A 44 18.65 21.41 6.25
C LEU A 44 20.07 21.22 5.72
N LEU A 45 20.27 21.24 4.40
CA LEU A 45 21.60 21.15 3.80
C LEU A 45 22.41 22.44 3.98
N THR A 46 21.74 23.59 3.93
CA THR A 46 22.37 24.92 4.04
C THR A 46 22.44 25.43 5.48
N THR A 47 21.46 25.10 6.32
CA THR A 47 21.31 25.63 7.69
C THR A 47 20.96 24.53 8.69
N ASN A 48 21.54 24.60 9.90
CA ASN A 48 21.11 23.74 11.01
C ASN A 48 19.82 24.32 11.60
N LEU A 49 18.68 23.67 11.38
CA LEU A 49 17.38 24.17 11.85
C LEU A 49 17.26 24.01 13.37
N ASN A 50 16.93 25.09 14.07
CA ASN A 50 16.58 25.08 15.50
C ASN A 50 15.07 24.88 15.63
N ILE A 51 14.64 23.95 16.50
CA ILE A 51 13.23 23.62 16.73
C ILE A 51 12.41 24.86 17.13
N LYS A 52 13.02 25.87 17.75
CA LYS A 52 12.35 27.11 18.16
C LYS A 52 11.96 28.03 17.00
N ASN A 53 12.68 27.97 15.87
CA ASN A 53 12.43 28.81 14.70
C ASN A 53 11.40 28.19 13.72
N LEU A 54 10.93 26.96 14.00
CA LEU A 54 9.97 26.23 13.17
C LEU A 54 8.52 26.41 13.64
N ASN A 55 8.29 26.99 14.82
CA ASN A 55 6.95 27.33 15.29
C ASN A 55 6.47 28.59 14.57
N THR A 56 5.66 28.41 13.54
CA THR A 56 4.92 29.49 12.89
C THR A 56 3.63 29.80 13.66
N ASN A 57 3.06 30.99 13.49
CA ASN A 57 1.81 31.37 14.17
C ASN A 57 0.58 30.61 13.64
N ASP A 58 0.71 29.86 12.54
CA ASP A 58 -0.37 29.11 11.88
C ASP A 58 -0.33 27.60 12.19
N ASP A 59 -1.37 27.08 12.85
CA ASP A 59 -1.48 25.67 13.24
C ASP A 59 -1.47 24.68 12.07
N LYS A 60 -1.95 25.09 10.89
CA LYS A 60 -1.98 24.23 9.69
C LYS A 60 -0.57 24.03 9.13
N GLN A 61 0.22 25.09 9.02
CA GLN A 61 1.61 25.03 8.54
C GLN A 61 2.48 24.24 9.52
N ASN A 62 2.29 24.41 10.82
CA ASN A 62 2.99 23.61 11.83
C ASN A 62 2.69 22.10 11.69
N LYS A 63 1.44 21.72 11.43
CA LYS A 63 1.08 20.31 11.17
C LYS A 63 1.75 19.77 9.90
N GLU A 64 1.82 20.54 8.83
CA GLU A 64 2.53 20.15 7.60
C GLU A 64 4.04 20.01 7.81
N ILE A 65 4.67 20.94 8.53
CA ILE A 65 6.10 20.87 8.86
C ILE A 65 6.39 19.62 9.72
N ILE A 66 5.56 19.34 10.72
CA ILE A 66 5.70 18.15 11.58
C ILE A 66 5.55 16.86 10.76
N THR A 67 4.59 16.78 9.84
CA THR A 67 4.44 15.59 8.99
C THR A 67 5.63 15.40 8.05
N ASN A 68 6.16 16.47 7.46
CA ASN A 68 7.37 16.42 6.62
C ASN A 68 8.62 16.02 7.43
N LEU A 69 8.78 16.53 8.64
CA LEU A 69 9.86 16.14 9.55
C LEU A 69 9.74 14.67 9.99
N ARG A 70 8.52 14.19 10.21
CA ARG A 70 8.25 12.76 10.48
C ARG A 70 8.67 11.89 9.29
N ILE A 71 8.38 12.30 8.06
CA ILE A 71 8.81 11.57 6.85
C ILE A 71 10.33 11.46 6.80
N LEU A 72 11.04 12.57 7.00
CA LEU A 72 12.51 12.58 6.98
C LEU A 72 13.13 11.79 8.15
N TYR A 73 12.47 11.77 9.31
CA TYR A 73 12.85 10.94 10.45
C TYR A 73 12.62 9.44 10.18
N LEU A 74 11.48 9.07 9.58
CA LEU A 74 11.18 7.69 9.20
C LEU A 74 12.21 7.14 8.20
N LEU A 75 12.68 7.98 7.29
CA LEU A 75 13.76 7.66 6.36
C LEU A 75 15.16 7.65 7.01
N LYS A 76 15.27 7.87 8.34
CA LYS A 76 16.53 7.99 9.09
C LYS A 76 17.50 9.03 8.50
N LEU A 77 16.98 10.05 7.83
CA LEU A 77 17.78 11.13 7.23
C LEU A 77 18.16 12.22 8.23
N ILE A 78 17.48 12.25 9.37
CA ILE A 78 17.59 13.30 10.38
C ILE A 78 17.95 12.71 11.75
N GLN A 79 18.88 13.35 12.44
CA GLN A 79 19.18 13.12 13.86
C GLN A 79 18.87 14.38 14.68
N LYS A 80 18.34 14.19 15.89
CA LYS A 80 18.05 15.27 16.83
C LYS A 80 19.17 15.37 17.85
N ASN A 81 20.03 16.37 17.73
CA ASN A 81 21.09 16.65 18.70
C ASN A 81 20.84 18.02 19.36
N ASN A 82 20.67 18.03 20.68
CA ASN A 82 20.64 19.24 21.52
C ASN A 82 19.73 20.39 21.02
N GLY A 83 18.54 20.07 20.50
CA GLY A 83 17.58 21.07 20.02
C GLY A 83 17.74 21.50 18.55
N PHE A 84 18.77 20.99 17.86
CA PHE A 84 18.97 21.15 16.43
C PHE A 84 18.60 19.87 15.68
N ILE A 85 18.09 20.08 14.46
CA ILE A 85 17.77 19.03 13.50
C ILE A 85 18.96 18.96 12.54
N LEU A 86 19.72 17.86 12.58
CA LEU A 86 20.88 17.63 11.71
C LEU A 86 20.57 16.55 10.69
N LEU A 87 21.05 16.74 9.47
CA LEU A 87 21.02 15.72 8.43
C LEU A 87 22.09 14.65 8.71
N ASP A 88 21.80 13.39 8.39
CA ASP A 88 22.78 12.31 8.47
C ASP A 88 24.00 12.60 7.58
N ASN A 89 25.20 12.33 8.11
CA ASN A 89 26.46 12.69 7.45
C ASN A 89 26.71 11.86 6.18
N ASN A 90 26.32 10.58 6.21
CA ASN A 90 26.44 9.69 5.05
C ASN A 90 25.53 10.20 3.92
N PHE A 91 24.27 10.48 4.23
CA PHE A 91 23.33 11.07 3.27
C PHE A 91 23.78 12.43 2.77
N ARG A 92 24.30 13.31 3.64
CA ARG A 92 24.83 14.62 3.24
C ARG A 92 25.95 14.48 2.20
N SER A 93 26.87 13.55 2.42
CA SER A 93 27.99 13.31 1.49
C SER A 93 27.52 12.75 0.13
N GLY A 94 26.60 11.77 0.13
CA GLY A 94 25.99 11.22 -1.07
C GLY A 94 25.18 12.27 -1.84
N PHE A 95 24.43 13.11 -1.12
CA PHE A 95 23.63 14.19 -1.70
C PHE A 95 24.51 15.27 -2.34
N VAL A 96 25.57 15.73 -1.66
CA VAL A 96 26.52 16.71 -2.22
C VAL A 96 27.29 16.11 -3.41
N ALA A 97 27.64 14.83 -3.35
CA ALA A 97 28.25 14.13 -4.49
C ALA A 97 27.28 14.08 -5.68
N SER A 98 25.99 13.84 -5.43
CA SER A 98 24.96 13.80 -6.48
C SER A 98 24.84 15.14 -7.23
N MET A 99 24.93 16.27 -6.53
CA MET A 99 24.92 17.61 -7.12
C MET A 99 26.20 17.96 -7.91
N LYS A 100 27.32 17.27 -7.64
CA LYS A 100 28.60 17.46 -8.34
C LYS A 100 28.77 16.54 -9.56
N LEU A 101 27.96 15.49 -9.68
CA LEU A 101 28.16 14.44 -10.69
C LEU A 101 27.56 14.83 -12.05
N VAL A 102 28.44 15.06 -13.04
CA VAL A 102 28.10 15.24 -14.47
C VAL A 102 28.02 13.91 -15.23
N ARG A 103 28.60 12.83 -14.68
CA ARG A 103 28.49 11.47 -15.25
C ARG A 103 28.26 10.47 -14.14
N VAL A 104 27.06 9.91 -14.14
CA VAL A 104 26.71 8.81 -13.25
C VAL A 104 27.37 7.54 -13.79
N ASN A 105 27.87 6.69 -12.86
CA ASN A 105 28.19 5.30 -13.16
C ASN A 105 26.88 4.57 -13.42
N ASN A 106 26.37 4.75 -14.62
CA ASN A 106 25.11 4.19 -15.06
C ASN A 106 25.22 2.67 -15.16
N TYR A 107 24.25 1.95 -14.57
CA TYR A 107 24.04 0.54 -14.85
C TYR A 107 23.38 0.35 -16.21
N PHE A 108 22.85 1.42 -16.80
CA PHE A 108 22.22 1.42 -18.11
C PHE A 108 22.87 2.38 -19.12
N GLU A 109 23.11 1.89 -20.33
CA GLU A 109 23.53 2.75 -21.44
C GLU A 109 22.33 3.10 -22.31
N ALA A 110 22.06 4.40 -22.47
CA ALA A 110 20.95 4.88 -23.29
C ALA A 110 21.26 4.68 -24.78
N VAL A 111 20.42 3.92 -25.46
CA VAL A 111 20.47 3.67 -26.90
C VAL A 111 19.22 4.28 -27.54
N SER A 112 19.42 5.16 -28.51
CA SER A 112 18.36 5.78 -29.29
C SER A 112 17.93 4.83 -30.41
N CYS A 113 16.72 4.28 -30.35
CA CYS A 113 16.10 3.54 -31.46
C CYS A 113 14.57 3.61 -31.41
N THR A 114 13.97 3.61 -32.60
CA THR A 114 12.55 3.79 -32.88
C THR A 114 11.71 2.54 -32.63
N ASN A 115 10.49 2.80 -32.13
CA ASN A 115 9.23 2.04 -32.19
C ASN A 115 9.28 0.51 -32.31
N THR A 116 8.64 -0.16 -31.34
CA THR A 116 7.74 -1.29 -31.61
C THR A 116 6.60 -1.32 -30.59
N ALA A 117 5.49 -1.92 -31.04
CA ALA A 117 4.14 -1.87 -30.51
C ALA A 117 3.86 -2.82 -29.33
N ASP A 118 2.64 -2.68 -28.84
CA ASP A 118 1.87 -3.51 -27.91
C ASP A 118 2.39 -3.61 -26.49
N THR A 119 2.15 -2.54 -25.74
CA THR A 119 2.08 -2.61 -24.28
C THR A 119 0.81 -3.34 -23.86
N VAL A 120 0.96 -4.49 -23.22
CA VAL A 120 -0.08 -4.99 -22.31
C VAL A 120 -0.33 -3.85 -21.31
N SER A 121 -1.51 -3.24 -21.37
CA SER A 121 -1.84 -2.14 -20.45
C SER A 121 -1.90 -2.69 -19.03
N PHE A 122 -1.36 -1.95 -18.06
CA PHE A 122 -1.57 -2.19 -16.63
C PHE A 122 -3.06 -2.38 -16.30
N ASP A 123 -3.95 -1.71 -17.06
CA ASP A 123 -5.39 -1.84 -16.94
C ASP A 123 -5.89 -3.27 -17.19
N ASN A 124 -5.19 -4.08 -18.00
CA ASN A 124 -5.58 -5.47 -18.24
C ASN A 124 -5.39 -6.34 -16.99
N ILE A 125 -4.39 -6.05 -16.15
CA ILE A 125 -4.16 -6.76 -14.88
C ILE A 125 -5.22 -6.35 -13.86
N LEU A 126 -5.54 -5.05 -13.78
CA LEU A 126 -6.57 -4.57 -12.88
C LEU A 126 -7.96 -5.08 -13.28
N ARG A 127 -8.27 -5.13 -14.58
CA ARG A 127 -9.49 -5.78 -15.09
C ARG A 127 -9.55 -7.25 -14.70
N MET A 128 -8.42 -7.95 -14.79
CA MET A 128 -8.33 -9.36 -14.46
C MET A 128 -8.62 -9.63 -12.98
N LEU A 129 -8.18 -8.75 -12.07
CA LEU A 129 -8.54 -8.85 -10.65
C LEU A 129 -10.06 -8.82 -10.44
N VAL A 130 -10.80 -8.01 -11.22
CA VAL A 130 -12.22 -7.75 -10.98
C VAL A 130 -13.17 -8.63 -11.79
N ASN A 131 -12.87 -8.91 -13.07
CA ASN A 131 -13.86 -9.46 -14.00
C ASN A 131 -13.58 -10.90 -14.49
N ASP A 132 -12.34 -11.35 -14.62
CA ASP A 132 -12.04 -12.59 -15.38
C ASP A 132 -11.23 -13.63 -14.60
N ARG A 133 -11.91 -14.71 -14.18
CA ARG A 133 -11.30 -15.94 -13.64
C ARG A 133 -10.43 -16.69 -14.69
N ASN A 134 -10.61 -16.37 -15.98
CA ASN A 134 -10.06 -17.11 -17.13
C ASN A 134 -8.98 -16.36 -17.93
N ALA A 135 -8.57 -15.17 -17.50
CA ALA A 135 -7.46 -14.48 -18.17
C ALA A 135 -6.17 -15.30 -18.01
N LYS A 136 -5.43 -15.50 -19.11
CA LYS A 136 -4.09 -16.14 -19.09
C LYS A 136 -3.09 -15.19 -18.43
N VAL A 137 -3.07 -15.20 -17.10
CA VAL A 137 -2.09 -14.44 -16.34
C VAL A 137 -0.82 -15.25 -16.22
N ASN A 138 0.32 -14.58 -16.26
CA ASN A 138 1.58 -15.21 -15.93
C ASN A 138 1.57 -15.66 -14.46
N GLU A 139 1.97 -16.90 -14.20
CA GLU A 139 2.05 -17.48 -12.86
C GLU A 139 2.82 -16.59 -11.89
N VAL A 140 3.90 -15.93 -12.35
CA VAL A 140 4.71 -15.03 -11.53
C VAL A 140 3.91 -13.83 -10.99
N VAL A 141 2.96 -13.29 -11.78
CA VAL A 141 2.13 -12.17 -11.32
C VAL A 141 1.11 -12.65 -10.29
N LEU A 142 0.53 -13.84 -10.49
CA LEU A 142 -0.39 -14.44 -9.51
C LEU A 142 0.31 -14.76 -8.19
N ASP A 143 1.55 -15.27 -8.24
CA ASP A 143 2.35 -15.53 -7.05
C ASP A 143 2.59 -14.27 -6.23
N VAL A 144 2.90 -13.14 -6.89
CA VAL A 144 3.10 -11.85 -6.21
C VAL A 144 1.78 -11.32 -5.64
N LEU A 145 0.66 -11.47 -6.35
CA LEU A 145 -0.66 -11.07 -5.86
C LEU A 145 -1.09 -11.90 -4.64
N GLN A 146 -0.79 -13.20 -4.61
CA GLN A 146 -1.04 -14.07 -3.46
C GLN A 146 -0.10 -13.74 -2.30
N TYR A 147 1.19 -13.49 -2.57
CA TYR A 147 2.16 -13.07 -1.55
C TYR A 147 1.74 -11.75 -0.88
N ALA A 148 1.27 -10.80 -1.68
CA ALA A 148 0.71 -9.53 -1.19
C ALA A 148 -0.67 -9.69 -0.53
N LYS A 149 -1.21 -10.92 -0.46
CA LYS A 149 -2.54 -11.26 0.05
C LYS A 149 -3.65 -10.46 -0.62
N LEU A 150 -3.47 -10.00 -1.86
CA LEU A 150 -4.50 -9.31 -2.62
C LEU A 150 -5.54 -10.27 -3.16
N VAL A 151 -5.12 -11.51 -3.41
CA VAL A 151 -5.94 -12.56 -3.99
C VAL A 151 -5.78 -13.83 -3.16
N ASN A 152 -6.89 -14.48 -2.83
CA ASN A 152 -6.93 -15.78 -2.16
C ASN A 152 -6.47 -16.90 -3.11
N ILE A 153 -6.20 -18.08 -2.56
CA ILE A 153 -5.83 -19.29 -3.32
C ILE A 153 -6.91 -19.63 -4.37
N ILE A 154 -8.17 -19.28 -4.11
CA ILE A 154 -9.35 -19.51 -4.98
C ILE A 154 -9.47 -18.43 -6.09
N LYS A 155 -8.50 -17.51 -6.21
CA LYS A 155 -8.52 -16.34 -7.11
C LYS A 155 -9.62 -15.32 -6.80
N GLU A 156 -10.09 -15.28 -5.56
CA GLU A 156 -11.02 -14.25 -5.09
C GLU A 156 -10.25 -13.07 -4.48
N ILE A 157 -10.73 -11.86 -4.73
CA ILE A 157 -10.14 -10.64 -4.18
C ILE A 157 -10.38 -10.62 -2.66
N THR A 158 -9.33 -10.34 -1.89
CA THR A 158 -9.40 -10.18 -0.44
C THR A 158 -9.77 -8.74 -0.04
N HIS A 159 -10.03 -8.49 1.24
CA HIS A 159 -10.19 -7.13 1.77
C HIS A 159 -9.02 -6.21 1.37
N SER A 160 -7.77 -6.67 1.53
CA SER A 160 -6.58 -5.91 1.10
C SER A 160 -6.48 -5.76 -0.41
N GLY A 161 -6.98 -6.73 -1.18
CA GLY A 161 -7.14 -6.65 -2.63
C GLY A 161 -8.05 -5.52 -3.07
N PHE A 162 -9.17 -5.32 -2.38
CA PHE A 162 -10.07 -4.19 -2.64
C PHE A 162 -9.50 -2.86 -2.19
N GLU A 163 -8.91 -2.79 -0.99
CA GLU A 163 -8.22 -1.57 -0.54
C GLU A 163 -7.17 -1.13 -1.56
N PHE A 164 -6.44 -2.09 -2.13
CA PHE A 164 -5.51 -1.85 -3.22
C PHE A 164 -6.18 -1.28 -4.48
N LEU A 165 -7.31 -1.83 -4.93
CA LEU A 165 -8.03 -1.34 -6.11
C LEU A 165 -8.54 0.09 -5.97
N LEU A 166 -8.77 0.55 -4.73
CA LEU A 166 -9.25 1.92 -4.47
C LEU A 166 -8.11 2.95 -4.38
N LYS A 167 -6.86 2.52 -4.25
CA LYS A 167 -5.69 3.42 -4.22
C LYS A 167 -5.50 4.13 -5.56
N SER A 168 -4.73 5.22 -5.54
CA SER A 168 -4.34 5.90 -6.77
C SER A 168 -3.50 4.99 -7.68
N ARG A 169 -3.56 5.20 -9.00
CA ARG A 169 -2.76 4.42 -9.98
C ARG A 169 -1.27 4.37 -9.61
N LYS A 170 -0.74 5.49 -9.12
CA LYS A 170 0.65 5.61 -8.68
C LYS A 170 0.94 4.69 -7.48
N GLU A 171 0.08 4.68 -6.48
CA GLU A 171 0.20 3.82 -5.29
C GLU A 171 0.05 2.35 -5.67
N GLN A 172 -0.94 2.01 -6.49
CA GLN A 172 -1.14 0.64 -6.98
C GLN A 172 0.11 0.09 -7.66
N MET A 173 0.71 0.86 -8.56
CA MET A 173 1.93 0.43 -9.25
C MET A 173 3.10 0.28 -8.28
N TRP A 174 3.32 1.24 -7.37
CA TRP A 174 4.38 1.16 -6.37
C TRP A 174 4.19 -0.05 -5.45
N PHE A 175 2.98 -0.30 -4.97
CA PHE A 175 2.66 -1.44 -4.13
C PHE A 175 3.00 -2.77 -4.80
N LEU A 176 2.68 -2.94 -6.09
CA LEU A 176 2.99 -4.16 -6.84
C LEU A 176 4.48 -4.31 -7.16
N ILE A 177 5.19 -3.22 -7.44
CA ILE A 177 6.64 -3.23 -7.64
C ILE A 177 7.33 -3.65 -6.35
N LEU A 178 6.99 -3.02 -5.23
CA LEU A 178 7.62 -3.26 -3.93
C LEU A 178 7.38 -4.70 -3.44
N ASN A 179 6.15 -5.21 -3.55
CA ASN A 179 5.86 -6.60 -3.20
C ASN A 179 6.53 -7.58 -4.16
N GLY A 180 6.66 -7.24 -5.45
CA GLY A 180 7.44 -8.00 -6.42
C GLY A 180 8.92 -8.08 -6.03
N ILE A 181 9.52 -6.96 -5.61
CA ILE A 181 10.91 -6.92 -5.13
C ILE A 181 11.07 -7.75 -3.85
N LEU A 182 10.12 -7.72 -2.91
CA LEU A 182 10.20 -8.53 -1.68
C LEU A 182 10.13 -10.04 -1.97
N MET A 183 9.20 -10.43 -2.84
CA MET A 183 8.98 -11.83 -3.18
C MET A 183 10.15 -12.40 -4.00
N LEU A 184 10.64 -11.64 -4.98
CA LEU A 184 11.68 -12.08 -5.90
C LEU A 184 13.10 -11.83 -5.37
N GLY A 185 13.29 -10.72 -4.67
CA GLY A 185 14.60 -10.18 -4.32
C GLY A 185 15.30 -10.88 -3.17
N LYS A 186 14.59 -11.53 -2.25
CA LYS A 186 15.16 -12.16 -1.03
C LYS A 186 16.22 -11.26 -0.34
N ASN A 187 17.51 -11.51 -0.57
CA ASN A 187 18.64 -10.77 0.03
C ASN A 187 19.12 -9.57 -0.81
N TYR A 188 18.61 -9.40 -2.02
CA TYR A 188 19.02 -8.36 -2.98
C TYR A 188 18.03 -7.19 -3.07
N VAL A 189 17.17 -7.00 -2.06
CA VAL A 189 16.11 -5.98 -2.06
C VAL A 189 16.70 -4.59 -2.30
N ASP A 190 17.75 -4.21 -1.58
CA ASP A 190 18.38 -2.89 -1.70
C ASP A 190 18.91 -2.63 -3.12
N TRP A 191 19.62 -3.62 -3.67
CA TRP A 191 20.17 -3.53 -5.02
C TRP A 191 19.07 -3.42 -6.09
N LEU A 192 18.00 -4.21 -5.99
CA LEU A 192 16.89 -4.17 -6.94
C LEU A 192 16.09 -2.86 -6.84
N THR A 193 15.92 -2.30 -5.64
CA THR A 193 15.29 -0.99 -5.49
C THR A 193 16.09 0.10 -6.19
N MET A 194 17.42 0.04 -6.12
CA MET A 194 18.31 1.00 -6.78
C MET A 194 18.21 0.94 -8.31
N ILE A 195 18.14 -0.27 -8.87
CA ILE A 195 17.93 -0.46 -10.31
C ILE A 195 16.60 0.15 -10.76
N VAL A 196 15.53 -0.10 -9.98
CA VAL A 196 14.21 0.47 -10.25
C VAL A 196 14.22 1.99 -10.08
N PHE A 197 15.09 2.58 -9.25
CA PHE A 197 15.19 4.04 -9.15
C PHE A 197 16.00 4.67 -10.27
N GLU A 198 17.07 4.00 -10.70
CA GLU A 198 17.95 4.51 -11.74
C GLU A 198 17.27 4.54 -13.12
N MET A 199 16.45 3.55 -13.44
CA MET A 199 15.64 3.59 -14.66
C MET A 199 14.77 4.87 -14.75
N GLY A 200 14.37 5.43 -13.61
CA GLY A 200 13.59 6.66 -13.49
C GLY A 200 14.40 7.94 -13.75
N MET A 201 15.72 7.81 -13.91
CA MET A 201 16.63 8.92 -14.21
C MET A 201 16.78 9.19 -15.70
N TYR A 202 16.54 8.20 -16.55
CA TYR A 202 16.72 8.32 -17.99
C TYR A 202 15.56 9.04 -18.67
N GLU A 203 15.83 9.59 -19.85
CA GLU A 203 14.84 10.31 -20.65
C GLU A 203 13.75 9.37 -21.21
N ARG A 204 12.57 9.93 -21.48
CA ARG A 204 11.43 9.18 -22.03
C ARG A 204 11.81 8.58 -23.39
N HIS A 205 11.42 7.32 -23.62
CA HIS A 205 11.57 6.59 -24.88
C HIS A 205 12.98 6.09 -25.24
N CYS A 206 13.95 6.14 -24.32
CA CYS A 206 15.24 5.50 -24.53
C CYS A 206 15.18 4.00 -24.20
N TRP A 207 15.80 3.18 -25.05
CA TRP A 207 16.14 1.82 -24.67
C TRP A 207 17.41 1.84 -23.83
N LEU A 208 17.42 1.05 -22.77
CA LEU A 208 18.48 0.97 -21.78
C LEU A 208 19.15 -0.39 -21.90
N LYS A 209 20.42 -0.39 -22.32
CA LYS A 209 21.23 -1.60 -22.35
C LYS A 209 21.75 -1.90 -20.95
N ILE A 210 21.54 -3.13 -20.49
CA ILE A 210 22.03 -3.61 -19.20
C ILE A 210 23.57 -3.72 -19.26
N ASN A 211 24.29 -2.94 -18.46
CA ASN A 211 25.74 -3.06 -18.34
C ASN A 211 26.09 -4.11 -17.28
N GLU A 212 26.19 -5.35 -17.73
CA GLU A 212 26.49 -6.55 -16.93
C GLU A 212 27.71 -6.34 -16.00
N SER A 213 28.79 -5.72 -16.49
CA SER A 213 30.05 -5.58 -15.74
C SER A 213 29.94 -4.80 -14.42
N LYS A 214 29.02 -3.83 -14.31
CA LYS A 214 28.85 -2.96 -13.12
C LYS A 214 27.75 -3.45 -12.16
N ILE A 215 26.76 -4.17 -12.70
CA ILE A 215 25.74 -4.89 -11.94
C ILE A 215 26.41 -5.90 -10.99
N PHE A 216 27.35 -6.70 -11.50
CA PHE A 216 28.04 -7.71 -10.70
C PHE A 216 29.05 -7.10 -9.69
N GLY A 217 29.64 -5.93 -10.01
CA GLY A 217 30.58 -5.25 -9.10
C GLY A 217 29.94 -4.64 -7.84
N THR A 218 28.64 -4.36 -7.86
CA THR A 218 27.89 -3.73 -6.77
C THR A 218 27.09 -4.75 -5.97
N ALA A 219 26.52 -5.78 -6.60
CA ALA A 219 26.01 -6.97 -5.92
C ALA A 219 27.08 -7.60 -5.01
N ARG A 220 28.34 -7.68 -5.49
CA ARG A 220 29.50 -8.15 -4.72
C ARG A 220 29.90 -7.24 -3.54
N LYS A 221 29.51 -5.96 -3.54
CA LYS A 221 29.70 -5.05 -2.39
C LYS A 221 28.59 -5.18 -1.35
N HIS A 222 27.35 -5.41 -1.78
CA HIS A 222 26.21 -5.66 -0.88
C HIS A 222 26.35 -6.99 -0.13
N ASN A 223 26.97 -8.01 -0.74
CA ASN A 223 27.19 -9.32 -0.10
C ASN A 223 28.45 -9.42 0.79
N LYS A 224 29.15 -8.30 1.08
CA LYS A 224 30.45 -8.31 1.80
C LYS A 224 30.40 -8.87 3.24
N ASN A 225 29.23 -9.16 3.80
CA ASN A 225 29.12 -9.83 5.10
C ASN A 225 29.07 -11.36 5.01
N THR A 226 29.07 -11.95 3.82
CA THR A 226 29.19 -13.41 3.65
C THR A 226 30.23 -13.71 2.58
N ASN A 227 31.37 -14.28 2.98
CA ASN A 227 32.34 -14.88 2.08
C ASN A 227 31.67 -16.01 1.26
N ILE A 228 31.04 -15.71 0.13
CA ILE A 228 30.44 -16.73 -0.74
C ILE A 228 30.68 -16.39 -2.23
N ASP A 229 31.39 -17.33 -2.86
CA ASP A 229 31.61 -17.73 -4.26
C ASP A 229 30.94 -17.01 -5.46
N PRO A 230 31.54 -17.11 -6.68
CA PRO A 230 31.00 -16.64 -7.96
C PRO A 230 29.65 -17.26 -8.40
N VAL A 231 29.07 -18.14 -7.59
CA VAL A 231 27.71 -18.69 -7.77
C VAL A 231 26.64 -17.61 -7.53
N SER A 232 26.94 -16.61 -6.69
CA SER A 232 26.06 -15.46 -6.38
C SER A 232 25.75 -14.59 -7.60
N ASP A 233 26.67 -14.47 -8.57
CA ASP A 233 26.48 -13.59 -9.74
C ASP A 233 25.43 -14.15 -10.72
N LYS A 234 25.39 -15.48 -10.92
CA LYS A 234 24.35 -16.13 -11.74
C LYS A 234 22.97 -16.05 -11.08
N GLU A 235 22.92 -16.17 -9.76
CA GLU A 235 21.69 -16.02 -8.99
C GLU A 235 21.17 -14.58 -9.06
N ALA A 236 22.04 -13.58 -8.88
CA ALA A 236 21.67 -12.17 -8.99
C ALA A 236 21.17 -11.80 -10.40
N HIS A 237 21.81 -12.32 -11.45
CA HIS A 237 21.34 -12.13 -12.83
C HIS A 237 19.98 -12.80 -13.07
N SER A 238 19.79 -14.04 -12.59
CA SER A 238 18.52 -14.75 -12.67
C SER A 238 17.39 -14.00 -11.97
N VAL A 239 17.65 -13.47 -10.77
CA VAL A 239 16.70 -12.66 -10.00
C VAL A 239 16.37 -11.35 -10.73
N LEU A 240 17.37 -10.66 -11.28
CA LEU A 240 17.17 -9.44 -12.05
C LEU A 240 16.31 -9.69 -13.29
N VAL A 241 16.64 -10.70 -14.09
CA VAL A 241 15.87 -11.06 -15.29
C VAL A 241 14.44 -11.45 -14.92
N ARG A 242 14.23 -12.16 -13.80
CA ARG A 242 12.89 -12.50 -13.30
C ARG A 242 12.10 -11.24 -12.91
N LEU A 243 12.74 -10.27 -12.26
CA LEU A 243 12.13 -8.98 -11.93
C LEU A 243 11.80 -8.17 -13.19
N LEU A 244 12.71 -8.08 -14.15
CA LEU A 244 12.50 -7.34 -15.40
C LEU A 244 11.35 -7.95 -16.22
N LYS A 245 11.29 -9.29 -16.30
CA LYS A 245 10.15 -10.00 -16.89
C LYS A 245 8.85 -9.70 -16.15
N TYR A 246 8.87 -9.71 -14.81
CA TYR A 246 7.71 -9.34 -13.99
C TYR A 246 7.23 -7.90 -14.27
N LEU A 247 8.13 -6.92 -14.25
CA LEU A 247 7.82 -5.52 -14.58
C LEU A 247 7.32 -5.37 -16.01
N SER A 248 7.77 -6.24 -16.92
CA SER A 248 7.27 -6.28 -18.28
C SER A 248 5.87 -6.85 -18.39
N TYR A 249 5.56 -7.92 -17.64
CA TYR A 249 4.19 -8.43 -17.54
C TYR A 249 3.24 -7.39 -16.95
N LEU A 250 3.71 -6.55 -16.02
CA LEU A 250 2.92 -5.45 -15.47
C LEU A 250 2.62 -4.32 -16.48
N GLY A 251 3.28 -4.27 -17.65
CA GLY A 251 3.15 -3.17 -18.62
C GLY A 251 3.99 -1.93 -18.29
N ILE A 252 4.76 -1.98 -17.20
CA ILE A 252 5.58 -0.88 -16.71
C ILE A 252 6.86 -0.73 -17.54
N ILE A 253 7.38 -1.84 -18.06
CA ILE A 253 8.62 -1.89 -18.83
C ILE A 253 8.41 -2.74 -20.08
N GLN A 254 9.06 -2.39 -21.20
CA GLN A 254 9.27 -3.31 -22.31
C GLN A 254 10.65 -3.95 -22.14
N TYR A 255 10.70 -5.28 -22.04
CA TYR A 255 11.95 -6.03 -21.94
C TYR A 255 12.11 -6.94 -23.15
N SER A 256 13.16 -6.72 -23.93
CA SER A 256 13.51 -7.56 -25.09
C SER A 256 15.03 -7.63 -25.25
N ASN A 257 15.60 -8.82 -25.39
CA ASN A 257 17.03 -9.05 -25.66
C ASN A 257 17.98 -8.22 -24.76
N ASP A 258 17.78 -8.27 -23.44
CA ASP A 258 18.56 -7.51 -22.43
C ASP A 258 18.55 -5.99 -22.59
N MET A 259 17.58 -5.49 -23.35
CA MET A 259 17.23 -4.07 -23.44
C MET A 259 15.94 -3.82 -22.68
N VAL A 260 15.93 -2.72 -21.92
CA VAL A 260 14.83 -2.27 -21.09
C VAL A 260 14.33 -0.93 -21.62
N LYS A 261 13.03 -0.79 -21.86
CA LYS A 261 12.43 0.51 -22.18
C LYS A 261 11.34 0.85 -21.17
N PRO A 262 11.53 1.90 -20.35
CA PRO A 262 10.48 2.36 -19.44
C PRO A 262 9.29 2.92 -20.22
N THR A 263 8.06 2.50 -19.85
CA THR A 263 6.83 3.00 -20.49
C THR A 263 6.38 4.32 -19.88
N ALA A 264 5.38 4.97 -20.48
CA ALA A 264 4.80 6.21 -19.94
C ALA A 264 4.25 6.02 -18.51
N GLU A 265 3.72 4.82 -18.20
CA GLU A 265 3.23 4.46 -16.87
C GLU A 265 4.35 4.46 -15.84
N TYR A 266 5.53 3.96 -16.20
CA TYR A 266 6.69 3.99 -15.31
C TYR A 266 7.10 5.42 -14.95
N PHE A 267 7.04 6.36 -15.89
CA PHE A 267 7.31 7.77 -15.58
C PHE A 267 6.23 8.42 -14.70
N LEU A 268 4.99 7.89 -14.71
CA LEU A 268 3.93 8.32 -13.80
C LEU A 268 4.30 8.05 -12.33
N LEU A 269 5.11 7.03 -12.05
CA LEU A 269 5.64 6.72 -10.70
C LEU A 269 6.44 7.86 -10.09
N PHE A 270 7.08 8.69 -10.91
CA PHE A 270 7.95 9.79 -10.49
C PHE A 270 7.34 11.17 -10.78
N SER A 271 6.13 11.22 -11.34
CA SER A 271 5.41 12.46 -11.53
C SER A 271 4.97 13.04 -10.19
N SER A 272 5.17 14.35 -10.02
CA SER A 272 4.67 15.11 -8.87
C SER A 272 3.22 15.58 -9.05
N ALA A 273 2.69 15.53 -10.27
CA ALA A 273 1.31 15.91 -10.56
C ALA A 273 0.37 14.78 -10.15
N ALA A 274 -0.45 15.02 -9.13
CA ALA A 274 -1.63 14.21 -8.87
C ALA A 274 -2.65 14.57 -9.94
N ILE A 275 -2.79 13.72 -10.95
CA ILE A 275 -3.91 13.84 -11.90
C ILE A 275 -5.12 13.27 -11.15
N GLN A 276 -5.83 14.13 -10.42
CA GLN A 276 -7.16 13.78 -9.92
C GLN A 276 -8.11 13.84 -11.12
N ASP A 277 -8.25 12.71 -11.79
CA ASP A 277 -9.34 12.52 -12.74
C ASP A 277 -10.63 12.39 -11.93
N SER A 278 -11.25 13.52 -11.60
CA SER A 278 -12.61 13.53 -11.09
C SER A 278 -13.54 13.25 -12.27
N PHE A 279 -14.25 12.12 -12.25
CA PHE A 279 -15.14 11.70 -13.34
C PHE A 279 -16.53 11.26 -12.87
N LEU A 280 -16.77 11.19 -11.56
CA LEU A 280 -18.04 10.76 -10.97
C LEU A 280 -18.96 11.94 -10.67
N ILE A 281 -20.27 11.69 -10.82
CA ILE A 281 -21.36 12.54 -10.33
C ILE A 281 -22.38 11.61 -9.67
N VAL A 282 -22.81 11.95 -8.45
CA VAL A 282 -23.80 11.19 -7.70
C VAL A 282 -24.98 12.10 -7.36
N GLU A 283 -26.20 11.63 -7.66
CA GLU A 283 -27.45 12.33 -7.37
C GLU A 283 -28.07 11.86 -6.03
N THR A 284 -29.01 12.64 -5.50
CA THR A 284 -29.77 12.32 -4.26
C THR A 284 -30.65 11.08 -4.37
N ASN A 285 -30.96 10.64 -5.60
CA ASN A 285 -31.75 9.45 -5.89
C ASN A 285 -30.88 8.17 -6.05
N TYR A 286 -29.64 8.16 -5.53
CA TYR A 286 -28.69 7.05 -5.62
C TYR A 286 -28.25 6.69 -7.06
N LYS A 287 -28.49 7.55 -8.04
CA LYS A 287 -27.91 7.39 -9.39
C LYS A 287 -26.48 7.90 -9.43
N LEU A 288 -25.62 7.10 -10.03
CA LEU A 288 -24.21 7.37 -10.25
C LEU A 288 -23.97 7.50 -11.76
N TYR A 289 -23.31 8.58 -12.15
CA TYR A 289 -22.90 8.86 -13.52
C TYR A 289 -21.38 8.95 -13.56
N ALA A 290 -20.76 8.07 -14.33
CA ALA A 290 -19.31 8.00 -14.48
C ALA A 290 -18.90 8.38 -15.90
N TYR A 291 -18.19 9.49 -16.03
CA TYR A 291 -17.64 9.98 -17.30
C TYR A 291 -16.25 9.41 -17.55
N THR A 292 -16.16 8.11 -17.79
CA THR A 292 -14.89 7.43 -17.96
C THR A 292 -14.92 6.49 -19.15
N THR A 293 -13.82 6.48 -19.91
CA THR A 293 -13.53 5.45 -20.91
C THR A 293 -12.66 4.33 -20.32
N SER A 294 -12.19 4.51 -19.07
CA SER A 294 -11.37 3.52 -18.39
C SER A 294 -12.24 2.38 -17.89
N SER A 295 -12.00 1.20 -18.47
CA SER A 295 -12.63 -0.04 -18.02
C SER A 295 -12.20 -0.46 -16.60
N HIS A 296 -11.07 0.03 -16.08
CA HIS A 296 -10.68 -0.18 -14.69
C HIS A 296 -11.66 0.49 -13.73
N GLU A 297 -11.92 1.79 -13.92
CA GLU A 297 -12.84 2.55 -13.08
C GLU A 297 -14.26 1.99 -13.16
N LEU A 298 -14.69 1.54 -14.35
CA LEU A 298 -15.94 0.82 -14.53
C LEU A 298 -16.01 -0.46 -13.68
N SER A 299 -14.91 -1.20 -13.63
CA SER A 299 -14.83 -2.44 -12.84
C SER A 299 -14.96 -2.14 -11.34
N ILE A 300 -14.38 -1.04 -10.86
CA ILE A 300 -14.54 -0.60 -9.47
C ILE A 300 -16.01 -0.25 -9.17
N ILE A 301 -16.64 0.56 -10.03
CA ILE A 301 -18.05 0.97 -9.87
C ILE A 301 -18.97 -0.25 -9.80
N LYS A 302 -18.72 -1.27 -10.63
CA LYS A 302 -19.50 -2.52 -10.67
C LYS A 302 -19.49 -3.30 -9.34
N LEU A 303 -18.51 -3.08 -8.47
CA LEU A 303 -18.39 -3.82 -7.23
C LEU A 303 -19.46 -3.45 -6.20
N PHE A 304 -19.81 -2.16 -6.13
CA PHE A 304 -20.72 -1.61 -5.13
C PHE A 304 -22.01 -1.02 -5.73
N SER A 305 -22.12 -0.96 -7.06
CA SER A 305 -23.30 -0.45 -7.76
C SER A 305 -23.75 -1.38 -8.87
N GLN A 306 -25.03 -1.29 -9.22
CA GLN A 306 -25.62 -2.00 -10.35
C GLN A 306 -25.55 -1.14 -11.60
N ILE A 307 -24.83 -1.58 -12.63
CA ILE A 307 -24.74 -0.87 -13.90
C ILE A 307 -26.08 -0.99 -14.63
N VAL A 308 -26.67 0.15 -14.99
CA VAL A 308 -27.95 0.22 -15.70
C VAL A 308 -27.71 0.34 -17.20
N ARG A 309 -26.76 1.19 -17.62
CA ARG A 309 -26.40 1.41 -19.03
C ARG A 309 -24.93 1.79 -19.17
N GLU A 310 -24.31 1.28 -20.23
CA GLU A 310 -22.96 1.64 -20.65
C GLU A 310 -23.04 2.33 -22.01
N LEU A 311 -22.55 3.57 -22.08
CA LEU A 311 -22.36 4.36 -23.29
C LEU A 311 -20.84 4.59 -23.48
N PRO A 312 -20.37 4.96 -24.69
CA PRO A 312 -18.93 5.04 -24.98
C PRO A 312 -18.09 5.87 -24.00
N ASN A 313 -18.65 6.97 -23.46
CA ASN A 313 -17.97 7.87 -22.52
C ASN A 313 -18.77 8.12 -21.23
N LEU A 314 -19.86 7.38 -21.01
CA LEU A 314 -20.75 7.58 -19.87
C LEU A 314 -21.31 6.24 -19.40
N VAL A 315 -21.12 5.93 -18.13
CA VAL A 315 -21.76 4.79 -17.48
C VAL A 315 -22.76 5.31 -16.46
N THR A 316 -23.97 4.78 -16.52
CA THR A 316 -25.02 5.06 -15.55
C THR A 316 -25.21 3.83 -14.67
N ALA A 317 -25.08 4.01 -13.37
CA ALA A 317 -25.23 2.96 -12.37
C ALA A 317 -26.16 3.41 -11.23
N HIS A 318 -26.64 2.45 -10.45
CA HIS A 318 -27.50 2.69 -9.31
C HIS A 318 -26.90 2.05 -8.06
N ILE A 319 -26.82 2.81 -6.97
CA ILE A 319 -26.35 2.32 -5.68
C ILE A 319 -27.57 1.79 -4.93
N THR A 320 -27.64 0.47 -4.75
CA THR A 320 -28.74 -0.22 -4.07
C THR A 320 -28.23 -0.90 -2.80
N GLU A 321 -29.12 -1.17 -1.86
CA GLU A 321 -28.77 -1.94 -0.65
C GLU A 321 -28.19 -3.32 -1.01
N GLU A 322 -28.76 -3.98 -2.02
CA GLU A 322 -28.30 -5.30 -2.50
C GLU A 322 -26.88 -5.24 -3.08
N SER A 323 -26.59 -4.24 -3.92
CA SER A 323 -25.25 -4.08 -4.53
C SER A 323 -24.19 -3.74 -3.48
N VAL A 324 -24.53 -2.91 -2.50
CA VAL A 324 -23.61 -2.53 -1.43
C VAL A 324 -23.42 -3.71 -0.45
N ASN A 325 -24.47 -4.46 -0.11
CA ASN A 325 -24.35 -5.68 0.70
C ASN A 325 -23.49 -6.75 0.01
N ALA A 326 -23.60 -6.89 -1.31
CA ALA A 326 -22.71 -7.76 -2.08
C ALA A 326 -21.24 -7.31 -2.02
N ALA A 327 -20.98 -5.99 -1.95
CA ALA A 327 -19.65 -5.45 -1.71
C ALA A 327 -19.15 -5.76 -0.28
N PHE A 328 -20.01 -5.60 0.73
CA PHE A 328 -19.69 -5.91 2.13
C PHE A 328 -19.37 -7.39 2.36
N LEU A 329 -20.05 -8.30 1.68
CA LEU A 329 -19.72 -9.74 1.70
C LEU A 329 -18.33 -10.04 1.17
N LYS A 330 -17.85 -9.24 0.21
CA LYS A 330 -16.48 -9.32 -0.32
C LYS A 330 -15.44 -8.64 0.59
N GLY A 331 -15.87 -8.10 1.73
CA GLY A 331 -15.01 -7.43 2.70
C GLY A 331 -14.66 -5.99 2.31
N ILE A 332 -15.52 -5.30 1.56
CA ILE A 332 -15.38 -3.86 1.34
C ILE A 332 -16.04 -3.14 2.52
N THR A 333 -15.44 -2.07 3.06
CA THR A 333 -16.07 -1.27 4.13
C THR A 333 -16.87 -0.10 3.56
N GLY A 334 -17.89 0.35 4.28
CA GLY A 334 -18.70 1.51 3.89
C GLY A 334 -17.85 2.78 3.76
N GLN A 335 -16.90 2.96 4.68
CA GLN A 335 -15.99 4.10 4.66
C GLN A 335 -15.11 4.13 3.40
N GLN A 336 -14.60 2.99 2.96
CA GLN A 336 -13.80 2.89 1.72
C GLN A 336 -14.60 3.32 0.48
N ILE A 337 -15.89 2.95 0.41
CA ILE A 337 -16.76 3.36 -0.70
C ILE A 337 -16.97 4.88 -0.65
N VAL A 338 -17.21 5.44 0.53
CA VAL A 338 -17.38 6.88 0.75
C VAL A 338 -16.12 7.65 0.34
N ASP A 339 -14.95 7.19 0.77
CA ASP A 339 -13.67 7.82 0.45
C ASP A 339 -13.40 7.81 -1.06
N TYR A 340 -13.66 6.68 -1.74
CA TYR A 340 -13.53 6.57 -3.19
C TYR A 340 -14.47 7.51 -3.95
N LEU A 341 -15.75 7.55 -3.57
CA LEU A 341 -16.70 8.49 -4.17
C LEU A 341 -16.24 9.93 -3.97
N THR A 342 -15.77 10.27 -2.77
CA THR A 342 -15.32 11.63 -2.43
C THR A 342 -14.10 12.05 -3.24
N GLU A 343 -13.15 11.15 -3.47
CA GLU A 343 -11.95 11.43 -4.26
C GLU A 343 -12.26 11.62 -5.75
N LYS A 344 -13.15 10.78 -6.30
CA LYS A 344 -13.42 10.74 -7.75
C LYS A 344 -14.60 11.63 -8.19
N SER A 345 -15.35 12.19 -7.25
CA SER A 345 -16.46 13.08 -7.57
C SER A 345 -15.98 14.43 -8.11
N LYS A 346 -16.66 14.94 -9.14
CA LYS A 346 -16.48 16.30 -9.65
C LYS A 346 -17.16 17.36 -8.79
N SER A 347 -18.14 16.96 -7.98
CA SER A 347 -19.02 17.86 -7.22
C SER A 347 -19.18 17.37 -5.79
N GLU A 348 -19.66 18.24 -4.92
CA GLU A 348 -19.99 17.85 -3.54
C GLU A 348 -21.03 16.72 -3.56
N LEU A 349 -20.73 15.65 -2.84
CA LEU A 349 -21.58 14.48 -2.77
C LEU A 349 -22.76 14.75 -1.82
N PRO A 350 -23.98 14.29 -2.16
CA PRO A 350 -25.10 14.39 -1.24
C PRO A 350 -24.80 13.60 0.06
N PRO A 351 -24.82 14.26 1.24
CA PRO A 351 -24.48 13.59 2.51
C PRO A 351 -25.46 12.44 2.82
N VAL A 352 -26.71 12.56 2.37
CA VAL A 352 -27.73 11.51 2.50
C VAL A 352 -27.27 10.18 1.88
N VAL A 353 -26.60 10.22 0.72
CA VAL A 353 -26.12 9.01 0.05
C VAL A 353 -24.95 8.39 0.83
N LEU A 354 -24.03 9.23 1.32
CA LEU A 354 -22.87 8.78 2.09
C LEU A 354 -23.29 8.14 3.41
N GLU A 355 -24.18 8.80 4.14
CA GLU A 355 -24.72 8.29 5.39
C GLU A 355 -25.52 7.01 5.18
N GLN A 356 -26.29 6.91 4.10
CA GLN A 356 -27.06 5.70 3.80
C GLN A 356 -26.17 4.47 3.61
N ILE A 357 -25.01 4.61 2.94
CA ILE A 357 -24.04 3.52 2.77
C ILE A 357 -23.54 3.03 4.13
N LEU A 358 -23.22 3.94 5.05
CA LEU A 358 -22.78 3.61 6.41
C LEU A 358 -23.90 3.01 7.26
N ILE A 359 -25.15 3.43 7.04
CA ILE A 359 -26.32 2.83 7.69
C ILE A 359 -26.49 1.38 7.24
N TRP A 360 -26.37 1.09 5.94
CA TRP A 360 -26.43 -0.28 5.42
C TRP A 360 -25.34 -1.18 6.03
N GLU A 361 -24.12 -0.66 6.18
CA GLU A 361 -23.03 -1.40 6.85
C GLU A 361 -23.38 -1.73 8.31
N ARG A 362 -23.87 -0.74 9.07
CA ARG A 362 -24.31 -0.95 10.46
C ARG A 362 -25.50 -1.89 10.55
N GLN A 363 -26.39 -1.89 9.55
CA GLN A 363 -27.55 -2.78 9.49
C GLN A 363 -27.14 -4.24 9.33
N ARG A 364 -26.09 -4.50 8.55
CA ARG A 364 -25.47 -5.82 8.43
C ARG A 364 -24.83 -6.24 9.75
N ASP A 365 -24.07 -5.35 10.38
CA ASP A 365 -23.30 -5.66 11.59
C ASP A 365 -24.11 -5.56 12.91
N ARG A 366 -25.46 -5.56 12.81
CA ARG A 366 -26.36 -5.52 13.98
C ARG A 366 -26.23 -6.73 14.88
N MET A 367 -25.98 -7.90 14.28
CA MET A 367 -25.93 -9.17 14.98
C MET A 367 -24.47 -9.57 15.19
N LYS A 368 -24.03 -9.57 16.44
CA LYS A 368 -22.71 -10.09 16.82
C LYS A 368 -22.88 -11.51 17.34
N CYS A 369 -22.29 -12.47 16.65
CA CYS A 369 -22.20 -13.84 17.14
C CYS A 369 -20.98 -13.95 18.05
N ILE A 370 -21.21 -14.35 19.30
CA ILE A 370 -20.15 -14.56 20.28
C ILE A 370 -20.30 -15.98 20.80
N ASP A 371 -19.26 -16.78 20.68
CA ASP A 371 -19.25 -18.15 21.20
C ASP A 371 -19.24 -18.10 22.74
N ALA A 372 -20.28 -18.68 23.33
CA ALA A 372 -20.55 -18.57 24.75
C ALA A 372 -21.10 -19.88 25.34
N VAL A 373 -20.89 -20.04 26.65
CA VAL A 373 -21.47 -21.12 27.45
C VAL A 373 -22.45 -20.50 28.45
N ILE A 374 -23.63 -21.11 28.55
CA ILE A 374 -24.66 -20.70 29.49
C ILE A 374 -24.59 -21.60 30.73
N TYR A 375 -24.36 -20.99 31.89
CA TYR A 375 -24.54 -21.64 33.19
C TYR A 375 -25.95 -21.36 33.69
N SER A 376 -26.66 -22.44 34.02
CA SER A 376 -28.04 -22.42 34.52
C SER A 376 -28.18 -23.42 35.67
N HIS A 377 -29.33 -23.41 36.35
CA HIS A 377 -29.67 -24.33 37.44
C HIS A 377 -28.80 -24.18 38.71
N PHE A 378 -28.51 -22.94 39.12
CA PHE A 378 -27.94 -22.70 40.45
C PHE A 378 -28.96 -23.03 41.53
N MET A 379 -28.59 -23.94 42.45
CA MET A 379 -29.48 -24.40 43.52
C MET A 379 -29.79 -23.25 44.48
N THR A 380 -28.77 -22.47 44.81
CA THR A 380 -28.84 -21.38 45.78
C THR A 380 -28.52 -20.02 45.14
N TYR A 381 -29.16 -18.95 45.60
CA TYR A 381 -28.84 -17.58 45.15
C TYR A 381 -27.37 -17.22 45.44
N ASN A 382 -26.84 -17.68 46.56
CA ASN A 382 -25.44 -17.44 46.95
C ASN A 382 -24.43 -18.05 45.96
N GLU A 383 -24.71 -19.24 45.42
CA GLU A 383 -23.85 -19.90 44.42
C GLU A 383 -23.80 -19.10 43.11
N TYR A 384 -24.96 -18.60 42.69
CA TYR A 384 -25.07 -17.70 41.55
C TYR A 384 -24.27 -16.41 41.80
N GLU A 385 -24.42 -15.78 42.96
CA GLU A 385 -23.75 -14.52 43.28
C GLU A 385 -22.22 -14.67 43.32
N ILE A 386 -21.72 -15.74 43.94
CA ILE A 386 -20.27 -16.03 44.02
C ILE A 386 -19.70 -16.28 42.61
N THR A 387 -20.41 -17.06 41.79
CA THR A 387 -20.00 -17.36 40.41
C THR A 387 -20.05 -16.12 39.53
N TYR A 388 -21.07 -15.28 39.69
CA TYR A 388 -21.20 -14.00 39.00
C TYR A 388 -20.05 -13.04 39.32
N ARG A 389 -19.71 -12.87 40.61
CA ARG A 389 -18.58 -12.02 41.04
C ARG A 389 -17.27 -12.49 40.44
N TYR A 390 -17.00 -13.79 40.47
CA TYR A 390 -15.80 -14.37 39.86
C TYR A 390 -15.74 -14.12 38.35
N CYS A 391 -16.84 -14.33 37.62
CA CYS A 391 -16.90 -14.08 36.18
C CYS A 391 -16.72 -12.59 35.83
N ARG A 392 -17.22 -11.69 36.68
CA ARG A 392 -17.08 -10.24 36.53
C ARG A 392 -15.64 -9.78 36.76
N GLU A 393 -14.98 -10.27 37.81
CA GLU A 393 -13.58 -9.95 38.11
C GLU A 393 -12.62 -10.42 37.02
N LYS A 394 -12.91 -11.57 36.41
CA LYS A 394 -12.11 -12.15 35.32
C LYS A 394 -12.41 -11.58 33.94
N GLY A 395 -13.46 -10.75 33.79
CA GLY A 395 -13.89 -10.22 32.49
C GLY A 395 -14.48 -11.29 31.55
N ALA A 396 -14.91 -12.42 32.10
CA ALA A 396 -15.40 -13.57 31.34
C ALA A 396 -16.92 -13.49 31.02
N LEU A 397 -17.64 -12.60 31.71
CA LEU A 397 -19.10 -12.44 31.60
C LEU A 397 -19.49 -11.70 30.30
N ILE A 398 -20.45 -12.25 29.57
CA ILE A 398 -21.08 -11.61 28.41
C ILE A 398 -22.41 -10.98 28.83
N ASP A 399 -23.25 -11.74 29.50
CA ASP A 399 -24.58 -11.31 29.94
C ASP A 399 -25.03 -12.12 31.17
N HIS A 400 -26.00 -11.61 31.92
CA HIS A 400 -26.55 -12.29 33.10
C HIS A 400 -28.04 -12.00 33.30
N ASP A 401 -28.75 -12.94 33.92
CA ASP A 401 -30.13 -12.78 34.38
C ASP A 401 -30.22 -13.20 35.84
N GLU A 402 -30.49 -12.24 36.73
CA GLU A 402 -30.59 -12.47 38.17
C GLU A 402 -31.86 -13.23 38.56
N PHE A 403 -32.98 -13.01 37.86
CA PHE A 403 -34.26 -13.66 38.17
C PHE A 403 -34.21 -15.14 37.80
N ARG A 404 -33.65 -15.46 36.64
CA ARG A 404 -33.50 -16.84 36.17
C ARG A 404 -32.21 -17.51 36.63
N ARG A 405 -31.30 -16.76 37.28
CA ARG A 405 -29.97 -17.20 37.69
C ARG A 405 -29.20 -17.78 36.49
N LEU A 406 -29.11 -17.01 35.42
CA LEU A 406 -28.39 -17.39 34.21
C LEU A 406 -27.12 -16.56 34.09
N LEU A 407 -26.02 -17.22 33.73
CA LEU A 407 -24.75 -16.57 33.43
C LEU A 407 -24.29 -16.99 32.04
N VAL A 408 -24.05 -16.02 31.16
CA VAL A 408 -23.49 -16.24 29.84
C VAL A 408 -22.02 -15.89 29.90
N VAL A 409 -21.15 -16.87 29.67
CA VAL A 409 -19.70 -16.75 29.82
C VAL A 409 -19.02 -17.03 28.47
N ARG A 410 -17.96 -16.30 28.14
CA ARG A 410 -17.17 -16.57 26.92
C ARG A 410 -16.61 -17.98 26.91
N LEU A 411 -16.60 -18.62 25.73
CA LEU A 411 -16.08 -19.98 25.56
C LEU A 411 -14.63 -20.12 26.03
N GLU A 412 -13.79 -19.10 25.80
CA GLU A 412 -12.37 -19.07 26.19
C GLU A 412 -12.16 -19.26 27.70
N CYS A 413 -13.06 -18.71 28.51
CA CYS A 413 -12.97 -18.75 29.97
C CYS A 413 -13.78 -19.89 30.61
N HIS A 414 -14.38 -20.77 29.81
CA HIS A 414 -15.25 -21.85 30.30
C HIS A 414 -14.54 -22.75 31.31
N ASN A 415 -13.30 -23.16 31.01
CA ASN A 415 -12.55 -24.09 31.85
C ASN A 415 -12.22 -23.50 33.24
N GLU A 416 -11.89 -22.20 33.30
CA GLU A 416 -11.59 -21.51 34.55
C GLU A 416 -12.83 -21.42 35.44
N VAL A 417 -13.97 -20.99 34.86
CA VAL A 417 -15.24 -20.87 35.59
C VAL A 417 -15.74 -22.24 36.05
N LYS A 418 -15.59 -23.29 35.24
CA LYS A 418 -15.93 -24.66 35.62
C LYS A 418 -15.10 -25.17 36.80
N ASN A 419 -13.81 -24.89 36.83
CA ASN A 419 -12.93 -25.26 37.94
C ASN A 419 -13.30 -24.50 39.22
N PHE A 420 -13.62 -23.22 39.11
CA PHE A 420 -14.10 -22.42 40.23
C PHE A 420 -15.40 -22.95 40.82
N ILE A 421 -16.38 -23.27 39.98
CA ILE A 421 -17.66 -23.86 40.40
C ILE A 421 -17.43 -25.18 41.13
N LYS A 422 -16.59 -26.08 40.60
CA LYS A 422 -16.28 -27.37 41.24
C LYS A 422 -15.62 -27.24 42.61
N ASN A 423 -14.83 -26.19 42.82
CA ASN A 423 -14.09 -25.99 44.07
C ASN A 423 -14.95 -25.33 45.16
N ASN A 424 -15.90 -24.47 44.77
CA ASN A 424 -16.65 -23.61 45.70
C ASN A 424 -18.13 -23.97 45.86
N ILE A 425 -18.68 -24.83 45.00
CA ILE A 425 -20.07 -25.27 45.04
C ILE A 425 -20.07 -26.79 45.28
N LYS A 426 -20.52 -27.20 46.46
CA LYS A 426 -20.67 -28.60 46.89
C LYS A 426 -22.08 -28.87 47.38
#